data_AF-A0A9E5XSN4-F1
#
_entry.id   AF-A0A9E5XSN4-F1
#
_cell.length_a   1.000
_cell.length_b   1.000
_cell.length_c   1.000
_cell.angle_alpha   90.00
_cell.angle_beta   90.00
_cell.angle_gamma   90.00
#
_symmetry.space_group_name_H-M   'P 1'
#
loop_
_entity.id
_entity.type
_entity.pdbx_description
1 polymer ?
#
loop_
_entity_poly.entity_id
_entity_poly.type
_entity_poly.pdbx_seq_one_letter_code
_entity_poly.pdbx_strand_id
1 'polypeptide(L)'
;FSGDNINPGNIRETFFVNQLRYRHKIALPAQGDFRVDGKWLFETGGRKKSSRQIQGQTDAYVVADDIDIGFGNKIPLWLFGFLY
;
A
#
# COMPACT_ATOMS: atom_id res chain seq x y z
N PHE A 1 -17.15 -3.59 -25.10
CA PHE A 1 -16.06 -3.30 -24.15
C PHE A 1 -16.48 -3.82 -22.79
N SER A 2 -16.13 -5.07 -22.48
CA SER A 2 -16.56 -5.73 -21.25
C SER A 2 -15.81 -5.13 -20.07
N GLY A 3 -16.52 -4.40 -19.21
CA GLY A 3 -16.02 -3.87 -17.93
C GLY A 3 -15.87 -4.94 -16.85
N ASP A 4 -15.54 -6.17 -17.25
CA ASP A 4 -15.40 -7.31 -16.36
C ASP A 4 -13.95 -7.40 -15.87
N ASN A 5 -13.80 -7.45 -14.53
CA ASN A 5 -12.56 -7.67 -13.77
C ASN A 5 -11.68 -6.46 -13.47
N ILE A 6 -12.28 -5.32 -13.12
CA ILE A 6 -11.56 -4.34 -12.30
C ILE A 6 -11.38 -4.95 -10.90
N ASN A 7 -10.20 -5.52 -10.63
CA ASN A 7 -9.87 -5.97 -9.28
C ASN A 7 -9.58 -4.72 -8.41
N PRO A 8 -10.41 -4.43 -7.39
CA PRO A 8 -10.21 -3.27 -6.54
C PRO A 8 -8.89 -3.30 -5.77
N GLY A 9 -8.27 -4.48 -5.59
CA GLY A 9 -6.89 -4.60 -5.12
C GLY A 9 -5.90 -3.93 -6.08
N ASN A 10 -5.95 -4.30 -7.36
CA ASN A 10 -5.06 -3.75 -8.39
C ASN A 10 -5.20 -2.23 -8.52
N ILE A 11 -6.40 -1.65 -8.35
CA ILE A 11 -6.57 -0.19 -8.36
C ILE A 11 -5.77 0.45 -7.22
N ARG A 12 -5.89 -0.08 -6.00
CA ARG A 12 -5.21 0.47 -4.81
C ARG A 12 -3.70 0.38 -4.93
N GLU A 13 -3.21 -0.77 -5.37
CA GLU A 13 -1.80 -1.02 -5.66
C GLU A 13 -1.29 -0.05 -6.73
N THR A 14 -2.01 0.08 -7.84
CA THR A 14 -1.65 1.00 -8.93
C THR A 14 -1.64 2.45 -8.46
N PHE A 15 -2.64 2.87 -7.68
CA PHE A 15 -2.70 4.21 -7.10
C PHE A 15 -1.48 4.46 -6.21
N PHE A 16 -1.21 3.57 -5.24
CA PHE A 16 -0.09 3.68 -4.32
C PHE A 16 1.26 3.81 -5.06
N VAL A 17 1.49 2.95 -6.05
CA VAL A 17 2.70 2.98 -6.88
C VAL A 17 2.78 4.28 -7.67
N ASN A 18 1.69 4.74 -8.27
CA ASN A 18 1.69 6.00 -9.02
C ASN A 18 1.98 7.22 -8.15
N GLN A 19 1.51 7.26 -6.90
CA GLN A 19 1.78 8.40 -6.01
C GLN A 19 3.24 8.45 -5.58
N LEU A 20 3.91 7.31 -5.40
CA LEU A 20 5.27 7.26 -4.86
C LEU A 20 6.36 7.21 -5.93
N ARG A 21 6.08 6.67 -7.11
CA ARG A 21 7.10 6.40 -8.15
C ARG A 21 7.87 7.61 -8.66
N TYR A 22 7.35 8.82 -8.47
CA TYR A 22 8.00 10.03 -8.96
C TYR A 22 9.25 10.37 -8.14
N ARG A 23 9.19 10.21 -6.81
CA ARG A 23 10.29 10.58 -5.90
C ARG A 23 10.94 9.41 -5.18
N HIS A 24 10.29 8.25 -5.18
CA HIS A 24 10.71 7.08 -4.42
C HIS A 24 10.94 5.86 -5.30
N LYS A 25 11.91 5.03 -4.91
CA LYS A 25 12.19 3.76 -5.58
C LYS A 25 11.29 2.67 -5.01
N ILE A 26 10.55 1.99 -5.87
CA ILE A 26 9.62 0.93 -5.49
C ILE A 26 10.15 -0.40 -6.01
N ALA A 27 10.20 -1.40 -5.14
CA ALA A 27 10.55 -2.78 -5.46
C ALA A 27 9.46 -3.74 -4.97
N LEU A 28 9.39 -4.94 -5.57
CA LEU A 28 8.52 -6.04 -5.14
C LEU A 28 9.34 -6.98 -4.25
N PRO A 29 9.12 -6.99 -2.92
CA PRO A 29 9.82 -7.87 -2.00
C PRO A 29 9.22 -9.28 -1.99
N ALA A 30 9.93 -10.24 -1.37
CA ALA A 30 9.41 -11.59 -1.16
C ALA A 30 8.27 -11.66 -0.12
N GLN A 31 8.15 -10.63 0.74
CA GLN A 31 7.14 -10.52 1.79
C GLN A 31 6.57 -9.10 1.81
N GLY A 32 5.24 -8.96 1.84
CA GLY A 32 4.53 -7.69 1.62
C GLY A 32 4.36 -7.36 0.14
N ASP A 33 3.67 -6.25 -0.17
CA ASP A 33 3.37 -5.88 -1.56
C ASP A 33 4.48 -5.00 -2.16
N PHE A 34 4.97 -4.01 -1.41
CA PHE A 34 5.95 -3.04 -1.91
C PHE A 34 7.03 -2.73 -0.90
N ARG A 35 8.28 -2.61 -1.38
CA ARG A 35 9.41 -2.06 -0.62
C ARG A 35 9.82 -0.72 -1.22
N VAL A 36 9.75 0.33 -0.43
CA VAL A 36 10.03 1.72 -0.84
C VAL A 36 11.37 2.18 -0.28
N ASP A 37 12.20 2.74 -1.15
CA ASP A 37 13.56 3.23 -0.88
C ASP A 37 14.47 2.21 -0.18
N GLY A 38 14.20 0.92 -0.41
CA GLY A 38 14.96 -0.18 0.19
C GLY A 38 14.75 -0.38 1.69
N LYS A 39 13.95 0.46 2.35
CA LYS A 39 13.76 0.46 3.80
C LYS A 39 12.34 0.12 4.21
N TRP A 40 11.36 0.84 3.67
CA TRP A 40 9.98 0.79 4.16
C TRP A 40 9.21 -0.32 3.47
N LEU A 41 8.54 -1.17 4.25
CA LEU A 41 7.71 -2.23 3.72
C LEU A 41 6.24 -1.86 3.82
N PHE A 42 5.50 -1.97 2.72
CA PHE A 42 4.10 -1.63 2.65
C PHE A 42 3.26 -2.83 2.19
N GLU A 43 2.14 -3.04 2.87
CA GLU A 43 1.09 -3.98 2.51
C GLU A 43 -0.19 -3.21 2.25
N THR A 44 -0.67 -3.23 1.01
CA THR A 44 -1.83 -2.46 0.54
C THR A 44 -3.10 -3.33 0.56
N GLY A 45 -4.25 -2.72 0.89
CA GLY A 45 -5.52 -3.44 0.85
C GLY A 45 -6.71 -2.62 1.29
N GLY A 46 -7.87 -3.28 1.41
CA GLY A 46 -9.09 -2.65 1.92
C GLY A 46 -9.12 -2.52 3.46
N ARG A 47 -10.20 -1.94 3.99
CA ARG A 47 -10.40 -1.70 5.44
C ARG A 47 -10.02 -2.88 6.35
N LYS A 48 -10.36 -4.11 5.97
CA LYS A 48 -10.15 -5.34 6.75
C LYS A 48 -8.77 -5.99 6.57
N LYS A 49 -7.87 -5.39 5.79
CA LYS A 49 -6.51 -5.92 5.59
C LYS A 49 -5.79 -6.00 6.94
N SER A 50 -5.25 -7.19 7.22
CA SER A 50 -4.48 -7.47 8.44
C SER A 50 -2.99 -7.33 8.14
N SER A 51 -2.18 -7.01 9.15
CA SER A 51 -0.72 -6.91 9.06
C SER A 51 -0.02 -8.28 9.06
N ARG A 52 -0.73 -9.36 8.70
CA ARG A 52 -0.23 -10.73 8.87
C ARG A 52 0.92 -11.03 7.91
N GLN A 53 0.91 -10.46 6.70
CA GLN A 53 1.98 -10.72 5.74
C GLN A 53 3.28 -10.04 6.18
N ILE A 54 3.20 -8.88 6.84
CA ILE A 54 4.35 -8.09 7.30
C ILE A 54 4.66 -8.24 8.79
N GLN A 55 4.08 -9.24 9.45
CA GLN A 55 4.26 -9.45 10.88
C GLN A 55 5.72 -9.77 11.21
N GLY A 56 6.28 -9.07 12.20
CA GLY A 56 7.68 -9.24 12.61
C GLY A 56 8.70 -8.49 11.75
N GLN A 57 8.26 -7.78 10.70
CA GLN A 57 9.12 -6.89 9.92
C GLN A 57 9.24 -5.53 10.61
N THR A 58 10.47 -5.01 10.68
CA THR A 58 10.71 -3.63 11.08
C THR A 58 10.35 -2.68 9.94
N ASP A 59 9.99 -1.43 10.26
CA ASP A 59 9.69 -0.41 9.25
C ASP A 59 8.56 -0.81 8.27
N ALA A 60 7.58 -1.57 8.78
CA ALA A 60 6.51 -2.15 7.99
C ALA A 60 5.12 -1.57 8.34
N TYR A 61 4.34 -1.24 7.30
CA TYR A 61 3.08 -0.52 7.39
C TYR A 61 1.98 -1.15 6.53
N VAL A 62 0.74 -1.11 7.05
CA VAL A 62 -0.46 -1.48 6.30
C VAL A 62 -1.08 -0.22 5.72
N VAL A 63 -1.18 -0.15 4.40
CA VAL A 63 -1.88 0.92 3.69
C VAL A 63 -3.30 0.43 3.41
N ALA A 64 -4.27 1.05 4.08
CA ALA A 64 -5.66 0.62 4.00
C ALA A 64 -6.54 1.66 3.32
N ASP A 65 -7.35 1.18 2.38
CA ASP A 65 -8.46 1.89 1.79
C ASP A 65 -9.69 1.86 2.71
N ASP A 66 -10.63 2.78 2.51
CA ASP A 66 -11.86 2.97 3.31
C ASP A 66 -11.62 3.24 4.82
N ILE A 67 -10.53 3.91 5.19
CA ILE A 67 -10.30 4.38 6.56
C ILE A 67 -9.96 5.88 6.58
N ASP A 68 -10.48 6.61 7.56
CA ASP A 68 -10.20 8.05 7.72
C ASP A 68 -9.05 8.31 8.71
N ILE A 69 -8.93 7.44 9.72
CA ILE A 69 -7.94 7.59 10.79
C ILE A 69 -7.04 6.35 10.80
N GLY A 70 -5.74 6.59 10.65
CA GLY A 70 -4.70 5.58 10.86
C GLY A 70 -4.47 5.30 12.34
N PHE A 71 -4.05 4.08 12.67
CA PHE A 71 -3.68 3.71 14.04
C PHE A 71 -2.49 2.75 14.03
N GLY A 72 -1.48 3.05 14.85
CA GLY A 72 -0.22 2.30 14.85
C GLY A 72 0.46 2.34 13.48
N ASN A 73 0.83 1.16 12.95
CA ASN A 73 1.45 1.04 11.62
C ASN A 73 0.44 0.99 10.46
N LYS A 74 -0.80 1.43 10.67
CA LYS A 74 -1.83 1.45 9.63
C LYS A 74 -2.06 2.88 9.13
N ILE A 75 -1.89 3.08 7.82
CA ILE A 75 -1.96 4.38 7.15
C ILE A 75 -3.12 4.38 6.15
N PRO A 76 -3.98 5.41 6.16
CA PRO A 76 -4.99 5.59 5.12
C PRO A 76 -4.39 5.76 3.72
N LEU A 77 -4.91 5.01 2.73
CA LEU A 77 -4.43 5.06 1.35
C LEU A 77 -4.51 6.46 0.73
N TRP A 78 -5.57 7.21 1.04
CA TRP A 78 -5.81 8.54 0.49
C TRP A 78 -4.74 9.58 0.87
N LEU A 79 -4.00 9.38 1.96
CA LEU A 79 -2.91 10.28 2.35
C LEU A 79 -1.77 10.32 1.32
N PHE A 80 -1.56 9.21 0.60
CA PHE A 80 -0.56 9.15 -0.45
C PHE A 80 -0.90 10.05 -1.65
N GLY A 81 -2.17 10.47 -1.80
CA GLY A 81 -2.59 11.42 -2.83
C GLY A 81 -2.04 12.84 -2.67
N PHE A 82 -1.34 13.15 -1.58
CA PHE A 82 -0.67 14.42 -1.36
C PHE A 82 0.84 14.40 -1.67
N LEU A 83 1.40 13.25 -2.08
CA LEU A 83 2.85 13.02 -2.18
C LEU A 83 3.44 13.22 -3.59
N TYR A 84 2.84 14.09 -4.40
CA TYR A 84 3.29 14.40 -5.78
C TYR A 84 4.77 14.80 -5.90
#